data_AF-A0A183SUR8-F1
#
_entry.id   AF-A0A183SUR8-F1
#
_cell.length_a   1.000
_cell.length_b   1.000
_cell.length_c   1.000
_cell.angle_alpha   90.00
_cell.angle_beta   90.00
_cell.angle_gamma   90.00
#
_symmetry.space_group_name_H-M   'P 1'
#
loop_
_entity.id
_entity.type
_entity.pdbx_description
1 polymer ?
#
loop_
_entity_poly.entity_id
_entity_poly.type
_entity_poly.pdbx_seq_one_letter_code
_entity_poly.pdbx_strand_id
1 'polypeptide(L)'
;MTSSLTEATTREILQAAQHVIASGTLQTTEFQSLTVTLRSLRTDLAYAADLPTLADRRSLCVSLFCALRQLTVALLTSDFPRHLDSTDGLNHLALSITLQCLCNLFSLAATNEFSLTAEQVEPLIAAILQNESTQLWILCLDDELPLWRLRLATYSFTLLSHIVRLPYVSVCSAAFFWLTARCMKRIVVATPASTAAAAASDMLKLLQLWYDHCLSVVAGLNLSARLSDSIRELTDLSASLGMMLLLQSEQDSLEKFASPPMKKLAASCLVAHILPAVDSHNSTALKGLISHCVSVLNTCTHETPFCLLKKESDSEPLAPEIRLNFSDRVPALRGCIFVLAEVLSGDSSIHAESDFTVGTSQAPPSSFSSTFTDLLDTHFLEGILSALSDCLVVIDSLLRASLSMLADQNQRRKEPSLMDVMGMFDFSDPASICYAPGLKQDLLRGLLSLVHTHPTLICHFARAKTSRLVINDVRTTGDNPLPESDAFLALLNCTQRDPASPLAVEWAILLLRLLLNPLQSLLNVPPDSRKAISDATSLLSGRLAQLEPCPGQASLKEQLKMRYNLSLS
;
A
#
# COMPACT_ATOMS: atom_id res chain seq x y z
N MET A 1 -16.01 -31.50 -34.07
CA MET A 1 -16.24 -31.34 -32.63
C MET A 1 -17.61 -30.69 -32.46
N THR A 2 -18.47 -31.24 -31.61
CA THR A 2 -19.77 -30.64 -31.27
C THR A 2 -19.54 -29.58 -30.20
N SER A 3 -19.95 -28.34 -30.44
CA SER A 3 -19.84 -27.24 -29.47
C SER A 3 -20.60 -27.57 -28.19
N SER A 4 -19.96 -27.34 -27.04
CA SER A 4 -20.55 -27.36 -25.70
C SER A 4 -21.11 -25.99 -25.27
N LEU A 5 -21.04 -24.99 -26.15
CA LEU A 5 -21.84 -23.77 -26.01
C LEU A 5 -23.30 -24.11 -26.38
N THR A 6 -24.08 -24.61 -25.41
CA THR A 6 -25.48 -25.03 -25.60
C THR A 6 -26.36 -24.68 -24.39
N GLU A 7 -27.68 -24.58 -24.60
CA GLU A 7 -28.64 -24.40 -23.50
C GLU A 7 -28.63 -25.56 -22.49
N ALA A 8 -28.33 -26.78 -22.96
CA ALA A 8 -28.24 -27.95 -22.11
C ALA A 8 -27.10 -27.81 -21.10
N THR A 9 -25.93 -27.36 -21.57
CA THR A 9 -24.76 -27.05 -20.73
C THR A 9 -25.09 -25.95 -19.70
N THR A 10 -25.78 -24.90 -20.13
CA THR A 10 -26.25 -23.85 -19.22
C THR A 10 -27.16 -24.39 -18.11
N ARG A 11 -28.09 -25.29 -18.46
CA ARG A 11 -29.01 -25.92 -17.50
C ARG A 11 -28.29 -26.83 -16.51
N GLU A 12 -27.31 -27.61 -16.97
CA GLU A 12 -26.50 -28.49 -16.14
C GLU A 12 -25.71 -27.67 -15.09
N ILE A 13 -25.09 -26.57 -15.50
CA ILE A 13 -24.36 -25.66 -14.59
C ILE A 13 -25.31 -25.05 -13.54
N LEU A 14 -26.51 -24.64 -13.94
CA LEU A 14 -27.52 -24.10 -13.01
C LEU A 14 -27.98 -25.15 -11.99
N GLN A 15 -28.19 -26.39 -12.43
CA GLN A 15 -28.57 -27.49 -11.53
C GLN A 15 -27.46 -27.77 -10.51
N ALA A 16 -26.20 -27.78 -10.95
CA ALA A 16 -25.07 -27.93 -10.04
C ALA A 16 -25.00 -26.78 -9.02
N ALA A 17 -25.22 -25.53 -9.45
CA ALA A 17 -25.25 -24.38 -8.55
C ALA A 17 -26.36 -24.50 -7.48
N GLN A 18 -27.56 -24.91 -7.89
CA GLN A 18 -28.68 -25.13 -6.96
C GLN A 18 -28.39 -26.25 -5.96
N HIS A 19 -27.73 -27.33 -6.40
CA HIS A 19 -27.33 -28.40 -5.50
C HIS A 19 -26.33 -27.90 -4.46
N VAL A 20 -25.25 -27.21 -4.88
CA VAL A 20 -24.27 -26.63 -3.96
C VAL A 20 -24.94 -25.70 -2.93
N ILE A 21 -25.92 -24.89 -3.35
CA ILE A 21 -26.66 -24.01 -2.43
C ILE A 21 -27.46 -24.83 -1.40
N ALA A 22 -28.07 -25.95 -1.83
CA ALA A 22 -28.91 -26.78 -0.98
C ALA A 22 -28.13 -27.69 -0.01
N SER A 23 -27.01 -28.27 -0.47
CA SER A 23 -26.25 -29.30 0.25
C SER A 23 -24.88 -28.81 0.76
N GLY A 24 -24.49 -27.57 0.46
CA GLY A 24 -23.19 -26.99 0.79
C GLY A 24 -22.03 -27.43 -0.10
N THR A 25 -22.09 -28.65 -0.67
CA THR A 25 -21.06 -29.26 -1.54
C THR A 25 -21.69 -30.24 -2.55
N LEU A 26 -21.01 -30.58 -3.65
CA LEU A 26 -21.43 -31.68 -4.54
C LEU A 26 -20.83 -33.02 -4.12
N GLN A 27 -21.43 -34.12 -4.57
CA GLN A 27 -20.78 -35.44 -4.45
C GLN A 27 -19.60 -35.57 -5.43
N THR A 28 -18.66 -36.48 -5.16
CA THR A 28 -17.45 -36.66 -6.00
C THR A 28 -17.78 -36.96 -7.46
N THR A 29 -18.80 -37.76 -7.72
CA THR A 29 -19.26 -38.12 -9.08
C THR A 29 -19.86 -36.91 -9.81
N GLU A 30 -20.62 -36.07 -9.11
CA GLU A 30 -21.20 -34.84 -9.63
C GLU A 30 -20.10 -33.81 -9.96
N PHE A 31 -19.08 -33.70 -9.09
CA PHE A 31 -17.90 -32.86 -9.36
C PHE A 31 -17.12 -33.30 -10.60
N GLN A 32 -16.95 -34.62 -10.79
CA GLN A 32 -16.28 -35.15 -11.98
C GLN A 32 -17.08 -34.82 -13.26
N SER A 33 -18.40 -35.03 -13.24
CA SER A 33 -19.29 -34.67 -14.35
C SER A 33 -19.20 -33.18 -14.68
N LEU A 34 -19.39 -32.33 -13.67
CA LEU A 34 -19.31 -30.87 -13.83
C LEU A 34 -17.96 -30.43 -14.37
N THR A 35 -16.86 -31.02 -13.88
CA THR A 35 -15.50 -30.69 -14.34
C THR A 35 -15.30 -31.05 -15.82
N VAL A 36 -15.85 -32.17 -16.29
CA VAL A 36 -15.79 -32.56 -17.71
C VAL A 36 -16.53 -31.54 -18.56
N THR A 37 -17.76 -31.20 -18.16
CA THR A 37 -18.60 -30.19 -18.83
C THR A 37 -17.88 -28.84 -18.90
N LEU A 38 -17.31 -28.36 -17.78
CA LEU A 38 -16.59 -27.10 -17.70
C LEU A 38 -15.29 -27.10 -18.55
N ARG A 39 -14.56 -28.21 -18.65
CA ARG A 39 -13.35 -28.31 -19.50
C ARG A 39 -13.69 -28.21 -20.97
N SER A 40 -14.75 -28.88 -21.40
CA SER A 40 -15.27 -28.78 -22.76
C SER A 40 -15.62 -27.33 -23.07
N LEU A 41 -16.40 -26.71 -22.17
CA LEU A 41 -16.85 -25.32 -22.32
C LEU A 41 -15.68 -24.33 -22.41
N ARG A 42 -14.68 -24.49 -21.54
CA ARG A 42 -13.48 -23.64 -21.56
C ARG A 42 -12.78 -23.68 -22.92
N THR A 43 -12.68 -24.87 -23.51
CA THR A 43 -12.02 -25.07 -24.80
C THR A 43 -12.79 -24.32 -25.89
N ASP A 44 -14.11 -24.47 -25.92
CA ASP A 44 -14.95 -23.74 -26.89
C ASP A 44 -14.90 -22.23 -26.71
N LEU A 45 -14.87 -21.74 -25.46
CA LEU A 45 -14.74 -20.31 -25.17
C LEU A 45 -13.37 -19.74 -25.57
N ALA A 46 -12.30 -20.52 -25.44
CA ALA A 46 -10.95 -20.10 -25.85
C ALA A 46 -10.82 -19.97 -27.38
N TYR A 47 -11.55 -20.79 -28.14
CA TYR A 47 -11.59 -20.77 -29.60
C TYR A 47 -12.86 -20.12 -30.15
N ALA A 48 -13.56 -19.32 -29.33
CA ALA A 48 -14.86 -18.80 -29.71
C ALA A 48 -14.81 -17.89 -30.95
N ALA A 49 -13.69 -17.20 -31.17
CA ALA A 49 -13.47 -16.40 -32.40
C ALA A 49 -13.50 -17.26 -33.68
N ASP A 50 -13.13 -18.54 -33.58
CA ASP A 50 -13.05 -19.49 -34.70
C ASP A 50 -14.31 -20.37 -34.82
N LEU A 51 -15.26 -20.25 -33.88
CA LEU A 51 -16.51 -20.99 -33.92
C LEU A 51 -17.43 -20.44 -35.02
N PRO A 52 -18.10 -21.31 -35.81
CA PRO A 52 -19.08 -20.88 -36.81
C PRO A 52 -20.17 -20.02 -36.16
N THR A 53 -20.70 -19.05 -36.91
CA THR A 53 -21.76 -18.14 -36.46
C THR A 53 -23.00 -18.91 -36.03
N LEU A 54 -23.12 -19.12 -34.73
CA LEU A 54 -24.30 -19.70 -34.08
C LEU A 54 -25.43 -18.67 -34.10
N ALA A 55 -26.63 -19.09 -34.50
CA ALA A 55 -27.84 -18.33 -34.21
C ALA A 55 -27.96 -18.17 -32.68
N ASP A 56 -28.36 -16.98 -32.23
CA ASP A 56 -28.54 -16.65 -30.80
C ASP A 56 -27.29 -16.74 -29.89
N ARG A 57 -26.07 -16.80 -30.47
CA ARG A 57 -24.80 -16.82 -29.72
C ARG A 57 -24.75 -15.81 -28.57
N ARG A 58 -25.26 -14.59 -28.80
CA ARG A 58 -25.33 -13.53 -27.78
C ARG A 58 -26.19 -13.91 -26.59
N SER A 59 -27.42 -14.37 -26.84
CA SER A 59 -28.36 -14.79 -25.80
C SER A 59 -27.78 -15.95 -25.01
N LEU A 60 -27.18 -16.92 -25.72
CA LEU A 60 -26.55 -18.08 -25.12
C LEU A 60 -25.35 -17.73 -24.25
N CYS A 61 -24.47 -16.83 -24.69
CA CYS A 61 -23.34 -16.34 -23.89
C CYS A 61 -23.80 -15.61 -22.63
N VAL A 62 -24.88 -14.82 -22.71
CA VAL A 62 -25.46 -14.13 -21.54
C VAL A 62 -26.09 -15.14 -20.57
N SER A 63 -26.87 -16.11 -21.06
CA SER A 63 -27.44 -17.16 -20.21
C SER A 63 -26.37 -18.01 -19.54
N LEU A 64 -25.31 -18.34 -20.28
CA LEU A 64 -24.16 -19.06 -19.76
C LEU A 64 -23.41 -18.25 -18.70
N PHE A 65 -23.20 -16.95 -18.95
CA PHE A 65 -22.59 -16.05 -17.97
C PHE A 65 -23.39 -16.08 -16.65
N CYS A 66 -24.71 -15.93 -16.73
CA CYS A 66 -25.58 -16.00 -15.56
C CYS A 66 -25.48 -17.33 -14.81
N ALA A 67 -25.34 -18.45 -15.52
CA ALA A 67 -25.18 -19.78 -14.92
C ALA A 67 -23.83 -19.95 -14.23
N LEU A 68 -22.72 -19.62 -14.92
CA LEU A 68 -21.37 -19.66 -14.35
C LEU A 68 -21.22 -18.71 -13.17
N ARG A 69 -21.87 -17.54 -13.24
CA ARG A 69 -21.97 -16.59 -12.13
C ARG A 69 -22.64 -17.23 -10.91
N GLN A 70 -23.82 -17.82 -11.09
CA GLN A 70 -24.53 -18.48 -9.99
C GLN A 70 -23.71 -19.63 -9.39
N LEU A 71 -23.07 -20.45 -10.23
CA LEU A 71 -22.18 -21.51 -9.75
C LEU A 71 -21.00 -20.96 -8.97
N THR A 72 -20.36 -19.88 -9.45
CA THR A 72 -19.23 -19.24 -8.76
C THR A 72 -19.65 -18.70 -7.40
N VAL A 73 -20.77 -17.97 -7.33
CA VAL A 73 -21.30 -17.47 -6.06
C VAL A 73 -21.57 -18.64 -5.11
N ALA A 74 -22.28 -19.68 -5.57
CA ALA A 74 -22.58 -20.86 -4.76
C ALA A 74 -21.31 -21.53 -4.21
N LEU A 75 -20.31 -21.77 -5.04
CA LEU A 75 -19.05 -22.40 -4.65
C LEU A 75 -18.21 -21.54 -3.71
N LEU A 76 -18.29 -20.21 -3.79
CA LEU A 76 -17.51 -19.32 -2.94
C LEU A 76 -18.18 -19.05 -1.59
N THR A 77 -19.51 -18.99 -1.54
CA THR A 77 -20.25 -18.61 -0.33
C THR A 77 -20.80 -19.79 0.48
N SER A 78 -20.70 -21.03 -0.02
CA SER A 78 -21.11 -22.24 0.71
C SER A 78 -20.00 -22.80 1.60
N ASP A 79 -20.16 -24.03 2.11
CA ASP A 79 -19.10 -24.77 2.82
C ASP A 79 -18.01 -25.36 1.89
N PHE A 80 -18.12 -25.15 0.58
CA PHE A 80 -17.17 -25.67 -0.40
C PHE A 80 -15.70 -25.22 -0.17
N PRO A 81 -15.39 -23.96 0.20
CA PRO A 81 -14.05 -23.55 0.61
C PRO A 81 -13.44 -24.44 1.70
N ARG A 82 -14.21 -24.70 2.77
CA ARG A 82 -13.80 -25.56 3.89
C ARG A 82 -13.60 -27.01 3.45
N HIS A 83 -14.44 -27.48 2.52
CA HIS A 83 -14.30 -28.81 1.94
C HIS A 83 -13.03 -28.94 1.09
N LEU A 84 -12.65 -27.91 0.33
CA LEU A 84 -11.39 -27.91 -0.41
C LEU A 84 -10.19 -27.97 0.52
N ASP A 85 -10.24 -27.24 1.63
CA ASP A 85 -9.17 -27.26 2.62
C ASP A 85 -9.02 -28.63 3.29
N SER A 86 -10.14 -29.27 3.64
CA SER A 86 -10.11 -30.61 4.26
C SER A 86 -9.72 -31.73 3.29
N THR A 87 -9.78 -31.47 1.98
CA THR A 87 -9.45 -32.44 0.92
C THR A 87 -8.19 -32.09 0.15
N ASP A 88 -7.38 -31.14 0.64
CA ASP A 88 -6.18 -30.63 -0.04
C ASP A 88 -6.43 -30.28 -1.53
N GLY A 89 -7.57 -29.65 -1.78
CA GLY A 89 -7.93 -29.13 -3.08
C GLY A 89 -8.32 -30.19 -4.12
N LEU A 90 -8.65 -31.43 -3.75
CA LEU A 90 -9.04 -32.47 -4.74
C LEU A 90 -10.11 -32.01 -5.76
N ASN A 91 -11.03 -31.13 -5.34
CA ASN A 91 -12.13 -30.62 -6.17
C ASN A 91 -11.95 -29.16 -6.65
N HIS A 92 -10.76 -28.55 -6.51
CA HIS A 92 -10.53 -27.13 -6.83
C HIS A 92 -10.76 -26.78 -8.30
N LEU A 93 -10.64 -27.77 -9.19
CA LEU A 93 -10.72 -27.62 -10.64
C LEU A 93 -12.08 -27.07 -11.09
N ALA A 94 -13.18 -27.46 -10.45
CA ALA A 94 -14.51 -26.96 -10.82
C ALA A 94 -14.57 -25.44 -10.67
N LEU A 95 -14.14 -24.90 -9.52
CA LEU A 95 -14.09 -23.46 -9.28
C LEU A 95 -13.06 -22.77 -10.18
N SER A 96 -11.86 -23.34 -10.32
CA SER A 96 -10.77 -22.81 -11.15
C SER A 96 -11.19 -22.64 -12.61
N ILE A 97 -11.82 -23.67 -13.19
CA ILE A 97 -12.28 -23.63 -14.58
C ILE A 97 -13.50 -22.73 -14.72
N THR A 98 -14.41 -22.68 -13.74
CA THR A 98 -15.56 -21.77 -13.76
C THR A 98 -15.10 -20.31 -13.82
N LEU A 99 -14.13 -19.92 -12.99
CA LEU A 99 -13.53 -18.57 -13.00
C LEU A 99 -12.84 -18.28 -14.34
N GLN A 100 -12.13 -19.26 -14.90
CA GLN A 100 -11.48 -19.12 -16.21
C GLN A 100 -12.49 -18.94 -17.35
N CYS A 101 -13.59 -19.70 -17.35
CA CYS A 101 -14.69 -19.54 -18.30
C CYS A 101 -15.33 -18.15 -18.20
N LEU A 102 -15.51 -17.62 -16.98
CA LEU A 102 -15.99 -16.25 -16.78
C LEU A 102 -15.01 -15.23 -17.36
N CYS A 103 -13.70 -15.37 -17.14
CA CYS A 103 -12.69 -14.48 -17.74
C CYS A 103 -12.75 -14.47 -19.28
N ASN A 104 -12.91 -15.65 -19.89
CA ASN A 104 -13.05 -15.77 -21.34
C ASN A 104 -14.35 -15.10 -21.83
N LEU A 105 -15.46 -15.26 -21.12
CA LEU A 105 -16.72 -14.57 -21.45
C LEU A 105 -16.61 -13.05 -21.32
N PHE A 106 -15.91 -12.54 -20.29
CA PHE A 106 -15.62 -11.11 -20.18
C PHE A 106 -14.77 -10.59 -21.34
N SER A 107 -13.79 -11.38 -21.78
CA SER A 107 -12.95 -11.03 -22.93
C SER A 107 -13.76 -10.98 -24.22
N LEU A 108 -14.66 -11.94 -24.43
CA LEU A 108 -15.59 -11.96 -25.58
C LEU A 108 -16.59 -10.80 -25.55
N ALA A 109 -17.07 -10.42 -24.36
CA ALA A 109 -17.92 -9.25 -24.19
C ALA A 109 -17.17 -7.96 -24.57
N ALA A 110 -15.89 -7.84 -24.17
CA ALA A 110 -15.05 -6.68 -24.47
C ALA A 110 -14.74 -6.53 -25.98
N THR A 111 -14.70 -7.63 -26.74
CA THR A 111 -14.61 -7.59 -28.21
C THR A 111 -15.96 -7.32 -28.89
N ASN A 112 -16.95 -6.80 -28.16
CA ASN A 112 -18.29 -6.41 -28.58
C ASN A 112 -19.14 -7.55 -29.18
N GLU A 113 -18.85 -8.81 -28.85
CA GLU A 113 -19.73 -9.91 -29.26
C GLU A 113 -21.08 -9.83 -28.54
N PHE A 114 -21.10 -9.41 -27.28
CA PHE A 114 -22.31 -9.21 -26.45
C PHE A 114 -22.04 -8.22 -25.30
N SER A 115 -23.10 -7.70 -24.65
CA SER A 115 -23.01 -6.76 -23.54
C SER A 115 -23.47 -7.39 -22.22
N LEU A 116 -22.75 -7.11 -21.13
CA LEU A 116 -23.15 -7.46 -19.77
C LEU A 116 -23.81 -6.24 -19.08
N THR A 117 -24.67 -6.47 -18.09
CA THR A 117 -25.30 -5.39 -17.30
C THR A 117 -24.73 -5.33 -15.88
N ALA A 118 -24.97 -4.23 -15.15
CA ALA A 118 -24.56 -4.09 -13.75
C ALA A 118 -25.16 -5.21 -12.88
N GLU A 119 -26.47 -5.43 -12.97
CA GLU A 119 -27.22 -6.48 -12.25
C GLU A 119 -26.66 -7.90 -12.49
N GLN A 120 -26.12 -8.13 -13.68
CA GLN A 120 -25.50 -9.41 -14.00
C GLN A 120 -24.18 -9.60 -13.26
N VAL A 121 -23.40 -8.54 -13.06
CA VAL A 121 -22.04 -8.61 -12.51
C VAL A 121 -21.99 -8.41 -11.00
N GLU A 122 -22.92 -7.65 -10.42
CA GLU A 122 -23.01 -7.34 -8.98
C GLU A 122 -22.86 -8.56 -8.05
N PRO A 123 -23.50 -9.71 -8.30
CA PRO A 123 -23.33 -10.88 -7.42
C PRO A 123 -21.90 -11.41 -7.34
N LEU A 124 -21.10 -11.26 -8.41
CA LEU A 124 -19.67 -11.65 -8.38
C LEU A 124 -18.85 -10.69 -7.54
N ILE A 125 -19.16 -9.39 -7.63
CA ILE A 125 -18.53 -8.36 -6.80
C ILE A 125 -18.84 -8.64 -5.34
N ALA A 126 -20.10 -8.92 -5.01
CA ALA A 126 -20.48 -9.24 -3.65
C ALA A 126 -19.76 -10.48 -3.12
N ALA A 127 -19.72 -11.56 -3.91
CA ALA A 127 -19.08 -12.81 -3.50
C ALA A 127 -17.56 -12.70 -3.35
N ILE A 128 -16.86 -11.98 -4.24
CA ILE A 128 -15.39 -11.94 -4.24
C ILE A 128 -14.84 -10.73 -3.46
N LEU A 129 -15.46 -9.56 -3.61
CA LEU A 129 -14.99 -8.28 -3.05
C LEU A 129 -15.74 -7.78 -1.82
N GLN A 130 -16.88 -8.34 -1.43
CA GLN A 130 -17.62 -7.86 -0.25
C GLN A 130 -17.73 -8.93 0.85
N ASN A 131 -17.64 -10.20 0.49
CA ASN A 131 -17.65 -11.31 1.44
C ASN A 131 -16.27 -11.49 2.08
N GLU A 132 -16.12 -11.03 3.32
CA GLU A 132 -14.86 -11.10 4.07
C GLU A 132 -14.33 -12.54 4.22
N SER A 133 -15.20 -13.52 4.49
CA SER A 133 -14.79 -14.92 4.59
C SER A 133 -14.23 -15.45 3.27
N THR A 134 -14.81 -15.04 2.14
CA THR A 134 -14.34 -15.43 0.80
C THR A 134 -13.05 -14.70 0.44
N GLN A 135 -12.95 -13.41 0.73
CA GLN A 135 -11.71 -12.65 0.59
C GLN A 135 -10.60 -13.32 1.38
N LEU A 136 -10.84 -13.63 2.66
CA LEU A 136 -9.89 -14.34 3.48
C LEU A 136 -9.65 -15.75 2.94
N TRP A 137 -10.61 -16.48 2.42
CA TRP A 137 -10.30 -17.82 1.92
C TRP A 137 -9.47 -17.80 0.61
N ILE A 138 -9.81 -16.91 -0.32
CA ILE A 138 -9.07 -16.75 -1.59
C ILE A 138 -7.70 -16.07 -1.34
N LEU A 139 -7.58 -15.21 -0.32
CA LEU A 139 -6.50 -14.22 -0.17
C LEU A 139 -5.86 -14.16 1.24
N CYS A 140 -6.38 -14.87 2.24
CA CYS A 140 -5.66 -15.31 3.44
C CYS A 140 -4.83 -16.52 3.03
N LEU A 141 -3.81 -16.16 2.28
CA LEU A 141 -2.68 -16.99 1.97
C LEU A 141 -1.96 -17.11 3.31
N ASP A 142 -1.90 -18.28 3.94
CA ASP A 142 -0.99 -18.57 5.05
C ASP A 142 0.38 -18.98 4.50
N ASP A 143 1.39 -19.21 5.36
CA ASP A 143 2.80 -19.34 4.95
C ASP A 143 3.09 -20.56 4.04
N GLU A 144 2.20 -21.56 3.99
CA GLU A 144 2.27 -22.67 3.05
C GLU A 144 1.13 -22.59 2.03
N LEU A 145 1.41 -22.11 0.81
CA LEU A 145 0.38 -22.02 -0.21
C LEU A 145 0.40 -23.23 -1.16
N PRO A 146 -0.67 -24.04 -1.22
CA PRO A 146 -0.78 -25.02 -2.28
C PRO A 146 -1.06 -24.32 -3.62
N LEU A 147 -0.44 -24.80 -4.70
CA LEU A 147 -0.52 -24.20 -6.05
C LEU A 147 -1.96 -23.99 -6.53
N TRP A 148 -2.90 -24.81 -6.07
CA TRP A 148 -4.30 -24.68 -6.46
C TRP A 148 -4.95 -23.40 -5.91
N ARG A 149 -4.62 -22.96 -4.69
CA ARG A 149 -5.10 -21.68 -4.13
C ARG A 149 -4.56 -20.49 -4.91
N LEU A 150 -3.29 -20.54 -5.31
CA LEU A 150 -2.66 -19.47 -6.13
C LEU A 150 -3.38 -19.31 -7.47
N ARG A 151 -3.75 -20.42 -8.11
CA ARG A 151 -4.52 -20.40 -9.36
C ARG A 151 -5.89 -19.78 -9.18
N LEU A 152 -6.61 -20.14 -8.10
CA LEU A 152 -7.91 -19.54 -7.78
C LEU A 152 -7.78 -18.03 -7.55
N ALA A 153 -6.80 -17.60 -6.77
CA ALA A 153 -6.53 -16.17 -6.54
C ALA A 153 -6.23 -15.43 -7.85
N THR A 154 -5.42 -16.02 -8.74
CA THR A 154 -5.05 -15.42 -10.03
C THR A 154 -6.26 -15.24 -10.94
N TYR A 155 -7.12 -16.26 -11.07
CA TYR A 155 -8.32 -16.15 -11.91
C TYR A 155 -9.36 -15.20 -11.31
N SER A 156 -9.56 -15.20 -9.99
CA SER A 156 -10.42 -14.24 -9.31
C SER A 156 -9.92 -12.81 -9.51
N PHE A 157 -8.61 -12.58 -9.39
CA PHE A 157 -8.00 -11.27 -9.63
C PHE A 157 -8.16 -10.82 -11.08
N THR A 158 -7.89 -11.71 -12.04
CA THR A 158 -8.08 -11.42 -13.48
C THR A 158 -9.54 -11.04 -13.75
N LEU A 159 -10.49 -11.83 -13.24
CA LEU A 159 -11.93 -11.58 -13.36
C LEU A 159 -12.31 -10.20 -12.81
N LEU A 160 -11.84 -9.86 -11.60
CA LEU A 160 -12.08 -8.55 -10.99
C LEU A 160 -11.51 -7.41 -11.82
N SER A 161 -10.32 -7.58 -12.41
CA SER A 161 -9.73 -6.56 -13.29
C SER A 161 -10.59 -6.27 -14.52
N HIS A 162 -11.31 -7.28 -15.04
CA HIS A 162 -12.29 -7.08 -16.12
C HIS A 162 -13.54 -6.36 -15.62
N ILE A 163 -14.03 -6.72 -14.43
CA ILE A 163 -15.22 -6.12 -13.83
C ILE A 163 -15.02 -4.64 -13.53
N VAL A 164 -13.89 -4.26 -12.93
CA VAL A 164 -13.60 -2.86 -12.54
C VAL A 164 -13.52 -1.93 -13.75
N ARG A 165 -13.18 -2.45 -14.93
CA ARG A 165 -13.13 -1.68 -16.19
C ARG A 165 -14.51 -1.41 -16.80
N LEU A 166 -15.59 -2.01 -16.27
CA LEU A 166 -16.92 -1.76 -16.78
C LEU A 166 -17.43 -0.39 -16.31
N PRO A 167 -17.84 0.51 -17.23
CA PRO A 167 -18.13 1.91 -16.91
C PRO A 167 -19.36 2.12 -16.02
N TYR A 168 -20.23 1.12 -15.91
CA TYR A 168 -21.48 1.15 -15.14
C TYR A 168 -21.38 0.42 -13.79
N VAL A 169 -20.22 -0.14 -13.45
CA VAL A 169 -20.04 -0.89 -12.21
C VAL A 169 -19.35 -0.01 -11.18
N SER A 170 -20.00 0.18 -10.03
CA SER A 170 -19.35 0.77 -8.86
C SER A 170 -18.56 -0.31 -8.13
N VAL A 171 -17.23 -0.23 -8.17
CA VAL A 171 -16.34 -1.10 -7.40
C VAL A 171 -15.56 -0.28 -6.41
N CYS A 172 -15.45 -0.78 -5.17
CA CYS A 172 -14.51 -0.23 -4.20
C CYS A 172 -13.07 -0.52 -4.67
N SER A 173 -12.46 0.44 -5.35
CA SER A 173 -11.09 0.36 -5.88
C SER A 173 -10.07 0.14 -4.76
N ALA A 174 -10.27 0.77 -3.59
CA ALA A 174 -9.42 0.59 -2.42
C ALA A 174 -9.38 -0.87 -1.95
N ALA A 175 -10.56 -1.50 -1.81
CA ALA A 175 -10.64 -2.92 -1.46
C ALA A 175 -9.96 -3.80 -2.52
N PHE A 176 -10.18 -3.54 -3.81
CA PHE A 176 -9.50 -4.27 -4.88
C PHE A 176 -7.97 -4.18 -4.77
N PHE A 177 -7.41 -2.97 -4.62
CA PHE A 177 -5.96 -2.77 -4.50
C PHE A 177 -5.40 -3.40 -3.23
N TRP A 178 -6.12 -3.34 -2.11
CA TRP A 178 -5.73 -3.98 -0.86
C TRP A 178 -5.60 -5.50 -1.01
N LEU A 179 -6.65 -6.13 -1.54
CA LEU A 179 -6.67 -7.58 -1.81
C LEU A 179 -5.54 -7.99 -2.76
N THR A 180 -5.28 -7.16 -3.77
CA THR A 180 -4.22 -7.39 -4.74
C THR A 180 -2.83 -7.31 -4.10
N ALA A 181 -2.57 -6.26 -3.33
CA ALA A 181 -1.29 -6.06 -2.67
C ALA A 181 -0.96 -7.19 -1.68
N ARG A 182 -1.97 -7.71 -0.95
CA ARG A 182 -1.81 -8.87 -0.07
C ARG A 182 -1.36 -10.13 -0.79
N CYS A 183 -1.87 -10.34 -2.00
CA CYS A 183 -1.46 -11.49 -2.80
C CYS A 183 -0.10 -11.31 -3.45
N MET A 184 0.20 -10.10 -3.96
CA MET A 184 1.55 -9.76 -4.43
C MET A 184 2.59 -9.99 -3.32
N LYS A 185 2.27 -9.64 -2.07
CA LYS A 185 3.09 -9.99 -0.90
C LYS A 185 3.41 -11.46 -0.80
N ARG A 186 2.43 -12.30 -1.02
CA ARG A 186 2.63 -13.74 -0.87
C ARG A 186 3.40 -14.35 -2.02
N ILE A 187 3.23 -13.84 -3.24
CA ILE A 187 4.07 -14.20 -4.38
C ILE A 187 5.53 -13.82 -4.07
N VAL A 188 5.78 -12.60 -3.61
CA VAL A 188 7.12 -12.11 -3.27
C VAL A 188 7.75 -12.93 -2.15
N VAL A 189 7.04 -13.16 -1.03
CA VAL A 189 7.54 -13.95 0.12
C VAL A 189 7.78 -15.42 -0.23
N ALA A 190 6.99 -16.02 -1.13
CA ALA A 190 7.16 -17.41 -1.55
C ALA A 190 8.30 -17.60 -2.58
N THR A 191 8.74 -16.54 -3.26
CA THR A 191 9.75 -16.62 -4.32
C THR A 191 11.13 -17.07 -3.80
N PRO A 192 11.68 -16.52 -2.68
CA PRO A 192 12.95 -16.95 -2.09
C PRO A 192 12.98 -18.41 -1.63
N ALA A 193 11.85 -18.96 -1.16
CA ALA A 193 11.75 -20.33 -0.64
C ALA A 193 11.82 -21.40 -1.76
N SER A 194 11.77 -20.99 -3.03
CA SER A 194 11.81 -21.90 -4.16
C SER A 194 13.24 -22.33 -4.48
N THR A 195 13.59 -23.57 -4.13
CA THR A 195 14.91 -24.17 -4.39
C THR A 195 15.21 -24.40 -5.88
N ALA A 196 14.23 -24.22 -6.76
CA ALA A 196 14.37 -24.36 -8.21
C ALA A 196 14.22 -23.01 -8.94
N ALA A 197 15.26 -22.58 -9.64
CA ALA A 197 15.29 -21.32 -10.39
C ALA A 197 14.11 -21.14 -11.37
N ALA A 198 13.56 -22.24 -11.91
CA ALA A 198 12.40 -22.23 -12.79
C ALA A 198 11.11 -21.78 -12.08
N ALA A 199 10.90 -22.22 -10.84
CA ALA A 199 9.70 -21.87 -10.07
C ALA A 199 9.75 -20.42 -9.56
N ALA A 200 10.94 -19.89 -9.24
CA ALA A 200 11.12 -18.46 -8.99
C ALA A 200 10.77 -17.60 -10.23
N SER A 201 11.20 -18.02 -11.43
CA SER A 201 10.86 -17.33 -12.68
C SER A 201 9.35 -17.28 -12.95
N ASP A 202 8.62 -18.36 -12.69
CA ASP A 202 7.17 -18.39 -12.91
C ASP A 202 6.41 -17.55 -11.89
N MET A 203 6.87 -17.48 -10.63
CA MET A 203 6.32 -16.55 -9.63
C MET A 203 6.52 -15.09 -10.03
N LEU A 204 7.67 -14.75 -10.62
CA LEU A 204 7.93 -13.39 -11.12
C LEU A 204 7.07 -13.02 -12.33
N LYS A 205 6.85 -13.96 -13.27
CA LYS A 205 5.88 -13.73 -14.36
C LYS A 205 4.47 -13.50 -13.82
N LEU A 206 4.09 -14.24 -12.77
CA LEU A 206 2.81 -14.04 -12.11
C LEU A 206 2.74 -12.65 -11.47
N LEU A 207 3.79 -12.23 -10.77
CA LEU A 207 3.88 -10.89 -10.19
C LEU A 207 3.77 -9.79 -11.25
N GLN A 208 4.45 -9.95 -12.39
CA GLN A 208 4.35 -9.04 -13.53
C GLN A 208 2.93 -8.98 -14.10
N LEU A 209 2.29 -10.14 -14.30
CA LEU A 209 0.90 -10.21 -14.77
C LEU A 209 -0.03 -9.43 -13.83
N TRP A 210 0.16 -9.57 -12.52
CA TRP A 210 -0.65 -8.87 -11.53
C TRP A 210 -0.42 -7.36 -11.57
N TYR A 211 0.85 -6.94 -11.72
CA TYR A 211 1.21 -5.54 -11.91
C TYR A 211 0.53 -4.94 -13.16
N ASP A 212 0.59 -5.63 -14.30
CA ASP A 212 0.00 -5.16 -15.56
C ASP A 212 -1.53 -5.00 -15.45
N HIS A 213 -2.20 -5.93 -14.79
CA HIS A 213 -3.63 -5.83 -14.51
C HIS A 213 -3.97 -4.67 -13.57
N CYS A 214 -3.15 -4.40 -12.55
CA CYS A 214 -3.36 -3.23 -11.70
C CYS A 214 -3.26 -1.93 -12.50
N LEU A 215 -2.24 -1.79 -13.36
CA LEU A 215 -2.11 -0.61 -14.23
C LEU A 215 -3.30 -0.47 -15.18
N SER A 216 -3.77 -1.59 -15.76
CA SER A 216 -4.96 -1.58 -16.61
C SER A 216 -6.22 -1.14 -15.83
N VAL A 217 -6.35 -1.54 -14.56
CA VAL A 217 -7.45 -1.10 -13.69
C VAL A 217 -7.33 0.39 -13.36
N VAL A 218 -6.15 0.87 -12.99
CA VAL A 218 -5.89 2.30 -12.73
C VAL A 218 -6.29 3.16 -13.94
N ALA A 219 -5.93 2.74 -15.15
CA ALA A 219 -6.32 3.43 -16.37
C ALA A 219 -7.84 3.52 -16.55
N GLY A 220 -8.59 2.47 -16.18
CA GLY A 220 -10.06 2.47 -16.19
C GLY A 220 -10.68 3.34 -15.09
N LEU A 221 -10.07 3.38 -13.91
CA LEU A 221 -10.54 4.15 -12.75
C LEU A 221 -10.37 5.66 -12.90
N ASN A 222 -9.39 6.12 -13.67
CA ASN A 222 -9.17 7.56 -13.96
C ASN A 222 -10.40 8.27 -14.55
N LEU A 223 -11.43 7.54 -14.98
CA LEU A 223 -12.66 8.06 -15.56
C LEU A 223 -13.85 8.12 -14.57
N SER A 224 -13.75 7.50 -13.39
CA SER A 224 -14.90 7.32 -12.48
C SER A 224 -14.57 7.27 -10.98
N ALA A 225 -13.30 7.18 -10.59
CA ALA A 225 -12.91 7.04 -9.19
C ALA A 225 -13.26 8.29 -8.38
N ARG A 226 -13.83 8.06 -7.20
CA ARG A 226 -14.05 9.10 -6.19
C ARG A 226 -13.35 8.70 -4.92
N LEU A 227 -12.77 9.70 -4.26
CA LEU A 227 -12.23 9.52 -2.93
C LEU A 227 -13.39 9.27 -1.97
N SER A 228 -13.30 8.18 -1.21
CA SER A 228 -14.38 7.76 -0.32
C SER A 228 -14.34 8.52 1.01
N ASP A 229 -15.51 8.82 1.56
CA ASP A 229 -15.64 9.32 2.94
C ASP A 229 -15.62 8.16 3.97
N SER A 230 -15.61 6.91 3.51
CA SER A 230 -15.58 5.73 4.37
C SER A 230 -14.19 5.54 4.98
N ILE A 231 -14.11 5.59 6.32
CA ILE A 231 -12.88 5.30 7.08
C ILE A 231 -12.27 3.96 6.65
N ARG A 232 -13.10 2.93 6.45
CA ARG A 232 -12.62 1.60 6.03
C ARG A 232 -11.94 1.65 4.66
N GLU A 233 -12.52 2.35 3.70
CA GLU A 233 -11.95 2.42 2.34
C GLU A 233 -10.69 3.28 2.30
N LEU A 234 -10.60 4.32 3.13
CA LEU A 234 -9.37 5.10 3.30
C LEU A 234 -8.25 4.29 3.98
N THR A 235 -8.60 3.44 4.96
CA THR A 235 -7.67 2.48 5.56
C THR A 235 -7.20 1.47 4.52
N ASP A 236 -8.12 0.85 3.77
CA ASP A 236 -7.78 -0.14 2.74
C ASP A 236 -6.88 0.50 1.65
N LEU A 237 -7.16 1.74 1.25
CA LEU A 237 -6.34 2.49 0.31
C LEU A 237 -4.92 2.72 0.87
N SER A 238 -4.80 3.32 2.05
CA SER A 238 -3.48 3.59 2.65
C SER A 238 -2.70 2.31 2.90
N ALA A 239 -3.32 1.27 3.46
CA ALA A 239 -2.70 -0.03 3.67
C ALA A 239 -2.27 -0.68 2.34
N SER A 240 -3.06 -0.56 1.26
CA SER A 240 -2.69 -1.09 -0.06
C SER A 240 -1.46 -0.40 -0.64
N LEU A 241 -1.41 0.93 -0.59
CA LEU A 241 -0.28 1.72 -1.06
C LEU A 241 0.97 1.40 -0.25
N GLY A 242 0.84 1.34 1.07
CA GLY A 242 1.94 0.98 1.95
C GLY A 242 2.44 -0.44 1.71
N MET A 243 1.54 -1.42 1.51
CA MET A 243 1.92 -2.78 1.16
C MET A 243 2.69 -2.84 -0.15
N MET A 244 2.23 -2.16 -1.21
CA MET A 244 2.96 -2.07 -2.49
C MET A 244 4.37 -1.48 -2.28
N LEU A 245 4.51 -0.44 -1.47
CA LEU A 245 5.82 0.16 -1.18
C LEU A 245 6.72 -0.79 -0.38
N LEU A 246 6.18 -1.51 0.60
CA LEU A 246 6.92 -2.51 1.37
C LEU A 246 7.36 -3.68 0.50
N LEU A 247 6.59 -4.04 -0.53
CA LEU A 247 6.97 -5.09 -1.48
C LEU A 247 8.22 -4.76 -2.28
N GLN A 248 8.45 -3.48 -2.58
CA GLN A 248 9.69 -3.08 -3.23
C GLN A 248 10.91 -3.45 -2.37
N SER A 249 10.81 -3.26 -1.04
CA SER A 249 11.87 -3.61 -0.08
C SER A 249 12.31 -5.07 -0.17
N GLU A 250 11.35 -5.97 -0.33
CA GLU A 250 11.59 -7.41 -0.45
C GLU A 250 12.09 -7.79 -1.85
N GLN A 251 11.63 -7.10 -2.89
CA GLN A 251 12.07 -7.34 -4.28
C GLN A 251 13.52 -6.92 -4.53
N ASP A 252 14.02 -5.89 -3.84
CA ASP A 252 15.42 -5.47 -3.95
C ASP A 252 16.35 -6.60 -3.44
N SER A 253 15.90 -7.46 -2.53
CA SER A 253 16.64 -8.69 -2.15
C SER A 253 16.68 -9.75 -3.26
N LEU A 254 15.82 -9.63 -4.28
CA LEU A 254 15.67 -10.53 -5.43
C LEU A 254 16.35 -10.00 -6.71
N GLU A 255 17.25 -9.01 -6.59
CA GLU A 255 17.99 -8.26 -7.63
C GLU A 255 18.47 -9.04 -8.88
N LYS A 256 18.53 -10.37 -8.84
CA LYS A 256 18.83 -11.23 -9.99
C LYS A 256 17.71 -11.29 -11.04
N PHE A 257 16.52 -10.76 -10.75
CA PHE A 257 15.36 -10.84 -11.63
C PHE A 257 14.70 -9.47 -11.82
N ALA A 258 14.32 -9.14 -13.06
CA ALA A 258 13.62 -7.90 -13.38
C ALA A 258 12.23 -7.88 -12.70
N SER A 259 12.14 -7.27 -11.52
CA SER A 259 10.90 -7.11 -10.77
C SER A 259 10.12 -5.87 -11.23
N PRO A 260 8.78 -5.90 -11.18
CA PRO A 260 7.95 -4.75 -11.53
C PRO A 260 8.12 -3.59 -10.54
N PRO A 261 8.11 -2.32 -10.98
CA PRO A 261 8.38 -1.16 -10.13
C PRO A 261 7.17 -0.81 -9.24
N MET A 262 7.11 -1.39 -8.04
CA MET A 262 5.96 -1.27 -7.13
C MET A 262 5.67 0.16 -6.64
N LYS A 263 6.68 0.99 -6.41
CA LYS A 263 6.47 2.42 -6.08
C LYS A 263 5.80 3.20 -7.20
N LYS A 264 6.09 2.89 -8.47
CA LYS A 264 5.37 3.50 -9.61
C LYS A 264 3.89 3.11 -9.58
N LEU A 265 3.58 1.84 -9.29
CA LEU A 265 2.20 1.40 -9.15
C LEU A 265 1.47 2.11 -8.01
N ALA A 266 2.08 2.21 -6.82
CA ALA A 266 1.51 2.94 -5.69
C ALA A 266 1.23 4.41 -6.04
N ALA A 267 2.17 5.09 -6.71
CA ALA A 267 1.97 6.46 -7.17
C ALA A 267 0.81 6.57 -8.17
N SER A 268 0.73 5.67 -9.17
CA SER A 268 -0.38 5.66 -10.13
C SER A 268 -1.74 5.42 -9.47
N CYS A 269 -1.82 4.49 -8.51
CA CYS A 269 -3.02 4.24 -7.72
C CYS A 269 -3.45 5.47 -6.92
N LEU A 270 -2.51 6.16 -6.27
CA LEU A 270 -2.80 7.37 -5.50
C LEU A 270 -3.30 8.50 -6.40
N VAL A 271 -2.60 8.76 -7.50
CA VAL A 271 -2.93 9.81 -8.48
C VAL A 271 -4.34 9.62 -9.04
N ALA A 272 -4.73 8.38 -9.33
CA ALA A 272 -6.08 8.05 -9.82
C ALA A 272 -7.22 8.41 -8.85
N HIS A 273 -6.96 8.41 -7.53
CA HIS A 273 -7.97 8.80 -6.53
C HIS A 273 -7.91 10.29 -6.18
N ILE A 274 -6.73 10.91 -6.24
CA ILE A 274 -6.56 12.32 -5.91
C ILE A 274 -7.02 13.23 -7.06
N LEU A 275 -6.65 12.95 -8.32
CA LEU A 275 -6.98 13.80 -9.48
C LEU A 275 -8.47 14.19 -9.56
N PRO A 276 -9.45 13.27 -9.40
CA PRO A 276 -10.87 13.61 -9.42
C PRO A 276 -11.34 14.44 -8.20
N ALA A 277 -10.58 14.45 -7.11
CA ALA A 277 -10.86 15.22 -5.91
C ALA A 277 -10.27 16.65 -5.93
N VAL A 278 -9.52 17.01 -6.99
CA VAL A 278 -8.86 18.33 -7.15
C VAL A 278 -9.81 19.45 -7.58
N ASP A 279 -11.05 19.15 -7.99
CA ASP A 279 -12.06 20.18 -8.26
C ASP A 279 -12.29 21.04 -7.00
N SER A 280 -12.29 22.37 -7.15
CA SER A 280 -12.38 23.35 -6.05
C SER A 280 -13.64 23.21 -5.16
N HIS A 281 -14.60 22.39 -5.57
CA HIS A 281 -15.80 22.04 -4.81
C HIS A 281 -15.64 20.82 -3.88
N ASN A 282 -14.54 20.07 -3.98
CA ASN A 282 -14.28 18.79 -3.27
C ASN A 282 -13.10 18.83 -2.28
N SER A 283 -12.64 20.02 -1.85
CA SER A 283 -11.55 20.18 -0.86
C SER A 283 -11.81 19.47 0.48
N THR A 284 -13.09 19.20 0.79
CA THR A 284 -13.54 18.42 1.96
C THR A 284 -13.05 16.98 1.95
N ALA A 285 -13.08 16.30 0.79
CA ALA A 285 -12.67 14.90 0.68
C ALA A 285 -11.16 14.74 0.91
N LEU A 286 -10.35 15.65 0.37
CA LEU A 286 -8.91 15.64 0.58
C LEU A 286 -8.54 15.99 2.04
N LYS A 287 -9.23 16.97 2.65
CA LYS A 287 -9.08 17.24 4.09
C LYS A 287 -9.47 16.00 4.92
N GLY A 288 -10.50 15.27 4.50
CA GLY A 288 -10.91 13.98 5.07
C GLY A 288 -9.82 12.92 4.99
N LEU A 289 -9.18 12.75 3.82
CA LEU A 289 -8.05 11.82 3.64
C LEU A 289 -6.87 12.17 4.56
N ILE A 290 -6.49 13.45 4.64
CA ILE A 290 -5.37 13.89 5.49
C ILE A 290 -5.69 13.66 6.96
N SER A 291 -6.91 14.02 7.38
CA SER A 291 -7.39 13.79 8.76
C SER A 291 -7.34 12.30 9.10
N HIS A 292 -7.79 11.44 8.18
CA HIS A 292 -7.71 10.00 8.31
C HIS A 292 -6.25 9.52 8.43
N CYS A 293 -5.35 9.98 7.56
CA CYS A 293 -3.94 9.62 7.61
C CYS A 293 -3.30 10.01 8.96
N VAL A 294 -3.58 11.21 9.46
CA VAL A 294 -3.09 11.66 10.78
C VAL A 294 -3.61 10.77 11.90
N SER A 295 -4.89 10.40 11.87
CA SER A 295 -5.47 9.48 12.85
C SER A 295 -4.81 8.10 12.83
N VAL A 296 -4.63 7.52 11.63
CA VAL A 296 -3.92 6.24 11.44
C VAL A 296 -2.49 6.31 11.96
N LEU A 297 -1.75 7.37 11.63
CA LEU A 297 -0.37 7.55 12.12
C LEU A 297 -0.33 7.60 13.65
N ASN A 298 -1.23 8.35 14.28
CA ASN A 298 -1.31 8.43 15.74
C ASN A 298 -1.65 7.07 16.36
N THR A 299 -2.61 6.34 15.81
CA THR A 299 -2.94 4.96 16.25
C THR A 299 -1.70 4.07 16.12
N CYS A 300 -1.03 4.07 14.96
CA CYS A 300 0.13 3.23 14.73
C CYS A 300 1.32 3.57 15.64
N THR A 301 1.55 4.84 15.98
CA THR A 301 2.69 5.25 16.82
C THR A 301 2.41 5.07 18.32
N HIS A 302 1.18 5.30 18.78
CA HIS A 302 0.83 5.30 20.21
C HIS A 302 0.22 3.99 20.71
N GLU A 303 -0.24 3.11 19.82
CA GLU A 303 -0.69 1.76 20.15
C GLU A 303 0.37 0.71 19.80
N THR A 304 0.07 -0.55 20.11
CA THR A 304 0.88 -1.69 19.72
C THR A 304 1.04 -1.74 18.18
N PRO A 305 2.18 -2.14 17.62
CA PRO A 305 3.34 -2.70 18.28
C PRO A 305 4.31 -1.65 18.87
N PHE A 306 4.15 -0.33 18.62
CA PHE A 306 5.19 0.67 18.90
C PHE A 306 5.06 1.47 20.22
N CYS A 307 3.84 1.74 20.70
CA CYS A 307 3.53 2.46 21.95
C CYS A 307 4.51 3.59 22.35
N LEU A 308 4.50 4.70 21.61
CA LEU A 308 5.26 5.90 21.95
C LEU A 308 4.64 6.63 23.16
N LEU A 309 5.38 6.68 24.27
CA LEU A 309 4.98 7.34 25.52
C LEU A 309 5.58 8.75 25.60
N LYS A 310 4.76 9.77 25.79
CA LYS A 310 5.22 11.16 26.00
C LYS A 310 5.39 11.42 27.50
N LYS A 311 6.45 12.13 27.91
CA LYS A 311 6.81 12.37 29.33
C LYS A 311 5.76 13.15 30.15
N GLU A 312 4.84 13.84 29.49
CA GLU A 312 3.80 14.65 30.12
C GLU A 312 2.51 14.54 29.29
N SER A 313 1.48 13.86 29.79
CA SER A 313 0.16 13.80 29.13
C SER A 313 -0.98 14.15 30.09
N ASP A 314 -1.49 15.38 29.96
CA ASP A 314 -2.86 15.76 30.32
C ASP A 314 -3.73 15.98 29.06
N SER A 315 -3.20 15.74 27.85
CA SER A 315 -3.93 15.95 26.60
C SER A 315 -4.38 14.63 26.00
N GLU A 316 -5.70 14.42 25.95
CA GLU A 316 -6.36 13.34 25.21
C GLU A 316 -5.94 13.36 23.72
N PRO A 317 -5.81 12.19 23.07
CA PRO A 317 -5.53 12.13 21.64
C PRO A 317 -6.64 12.84 20.86
N LEU A 318 -6.25 13.79 20.01
CA LEU A 318 -7.14 14.63 19.19
C LEU A 318 -7.93 13.89 18.11
N ALA A 319 -7.82 12.55 18.02
CA ALA A 319 -8.33 11.79 16.89
C ALA A 319 -9.22 10.62 17.35
N PRO A 320 -10.29 10.31 16.61
CA PRO A 320 -11.13 9.15 16.89
C PRO A 320 -10.31 7.87 16.82
N GLU A 321 -10.50 6.96 17.78
CA GLU A 321 -9.86 5.63 17.78
C GLU A 321 -10.18 4.89 16.48
N ILE A 322 -9.18 4.72 15.60
CA ILE A 322 -9.28 3.83 14.46
C ILE A 322 -8.84 2.44 14.91
N ARG A 323 -9.75 1.47 14.85
CA ARG A 323 -9.40 0.07 15.11
C ARG A 323 -8.78 -0.54 13.86
N LEU A 324 -7.45 -0.65 13.85
CA LEU A 324 -6.69 -1.36 12.83
C LEU A 324 -6.32 -2.77 13.29
N ASN A 325 -6.50 -3.76 12.42
CA ASN A 325 -5.94 -5.09 12.64
C ASN A 325 -4.41 -5.01 12.72
N PHE A 326 -3.80 -5.85 13.57
CA PHE A 326 -2.33 -5.86 13.76
C PHE A 326 -1.55 -6.01 12.44
N SER A 327 -2.00 -6.89 11.54
CA SER A 327 -1.38 -7.15 10.22
C SER A 327 -1.36 -5.92 9.30
N ASP A 328 -2.24 -4.96 9.55
CA ASP A 328 -2.49 -3.84 8.64
C ASP A 328 -1.82 -2.56 9.14
N ARG A 329 -1.38 -2.52 10.40
CA ARG A 329 -0.78 -1.32 11.04
C ARG A 329 0.51 -0.87 10.36
N VAL A 330 1.43 -1.78 10.07
CA VAL A 330 2.71 -1.46 9.41
C VAL A 330 2.50 -0.99 7.96
N PRO A 331 1.72 -1.70 7.11
CA PRO A 331 1.34 -1.20 5.80
C PRO A 331 0.62 0.16 5.86
N ALA A 332 -0.38 0.33 6.73
CA ALA A 332 -1.13 1.57 6.84
C ALA A 332 -0.22 2.75 7.22
N LEU A 333 0.69 2.57 8.18
CA LEU A 333 1.69 3.59 8.54
C LEU A 333 2.58 3.98 7.35
N ARG A 334 3.13 3.01 6.62
CA ARG A 334 3.95 3.28 5.42
C ARG A 334 3.17 4.04 4.35
N GLY A 335 1.91 3.65 4.13
CA GLY A 335 1.02 4.25 3.16
C GLY A 335 0.60 5.66 3.51
N CYS A 336 0.22 5.93 4.76
CA CYS A 336 -0.14 7.27 5.23
C CYS A 336 1.04 8.25 5.14
N ILE A 337 2.27 7.81 5.46
CA ILE A 337 3.48 8.63 5.26
C ILE A 337 3.66 8.97 3.78
N PHE A 338 3.49 7.99 2.89
CA PHE A 338 3.58 8.20 1.45
C PHE A 338 2.52 9.19 0.95
N VAL A 339 1.25 8.98 1.31
CA VAL A 339 0.12 9.86 0.93
C VAL A 339 0.36 11.29 1.38
N LEU A 340 0.73 11.50 2.65
CA LEU A 340 1.00 12.84 3.18
C LEU A 340 2.20 13.48 2.47
N ALA A 341 3.27 12.74 2.21
CA ALA A 341 4.42 13.28 1.50
C ALA A 341 4.07 13.74 0.08
N GLU A 342 3.28 12.94 -0.66
CA GLU A 342 2.82 13.28 -2.02
C GLU A 342 1.89 14.50 -2.00
N VAL A 343 0.85 14.47 -1.15
CA VAL A 343 -0.15 15.55 -1.06
C VAL A 343 0.47 16.88 -0.61
N LEU A 344 1.35 16.86 0.40
CA LEU A 344 1.96 18.07 0.94
C LEU A 344 3.01 18.67 0.00
N SER A 345 3.77 17.83 -0.71
CA SER A 345 4.82 18.32 -1.62
C SER A 345 4.28 18.91 -2.92
N GLY A 346 3.12 18.44 -3.42
CA GLY A 346 2.55 18.85 -4.71
C GLY A 346 3.28 18.37 -5.95
N ASP A 347 4.49 17.83 -5.79
CA ASP A 347 5.31 17.30 -6.86
C ASP A 347 4.98 15.82 -7.08
N SER A 348 3.78 15.57 -7.61
CA SER A 348 3.42 14.27 -8.18
C SER A 348 4.19 13.97 -9.48
N SER A 349 4.93 14.94 -10.00
CA SER A 349 5.74 14.90 -11.23
C SER A 349 6.94 13.94 -11.15
N ILE A 350 7.41 13.61 -9.95
CA ILE A 350 8.61 12.76 -9.74
C ILE A 350 8.36 11.30 -10.15
N HIS A 351 7.10 10.86 -10.28
CA HIS A 351 6.75 9.49 -10.67
C HIS A 351 6.25 9.35 -12.11
N ALA A 352 6.18 10.47 -12.85
CA ALA A 352 5.73 10.56 -14.24
C ALA A 352 6.90 10.48 -15.25
N GLU A 353 8.04 9.87 -14.89
CA GLU A 353 9.02 9.45 -15.88
C GLU A 353 8.44 8.27 -16.69
N SER A 354 7.86 8.69 -17.81
CA SER A 354 7.19 7.95 -18.87
C SER A 354 8.03 6.83 -19.48
N ASP A 355 7.52 5.59 -19.42
CA ASP A 355 7.58 4.70 -20.58
C ASP A 355 6.33 4.95 -21.42
N PHE A 356 6.54 5.35 -22.66
CA PHE A 356 5.58 5.98 -23.57
C PHE A 356 4.47 5.06 -24.13
N THR A 357 4.22 3.87 -23.57
CA THR A 357 3.42 2.84 -24.26
C THR A 357 2.06 2.50 -23.67
N VAL A 358 1.61 3.10 -22.56
CA VAL A 358 0.23 2.88 -22.09
C VAL A 358 -0.39 4.17 -21.57
N GLY A 359 -1.34 4.71 -22.34
CA GLY A 359 -2.38 5.67 -21.94
C GLY A 359 -1.94 6.81 -21.01
N THR A 360 -1.66 7.98 -21.60
CA THR A 360 -1.33 9.23 -20.91
C THR A 360 -2.30 9.54 -19.75
N SER A 361 -1.88 9.25 -18.52
CA SER A 361 -2.44 9.87 -17.33
C SER A 361 -1.90 11.30 -17.27
N GLN A 362 -2.80 12.29 -17.27
CA GLN A 362 -2.40 13.69 -17.14
C GLN A 362 -1.71 13.88 -15.78
N ALA A 363 -0.48 14.39 -15.79
CA ALA A 363 0.18 14.84 -14.57
C ALA A 363 -0.70 15.91 -13.89
N PRO A 364 -0.92 15.84 -12.56
CA PRO A 364 -1.58 16.92 -11.85
C PRO A 364 -0.84 18.24 -12.09
N PRO A 365 -1.54 19.38 -12.23
CA PRO A 365 -0.88 20.66 -12.38
C PRO A 365 -0.02 20.97 -11.15
N SER A 366 1.23 21.40 -11.38
CA SER A 366 2.25 21.74 -10.37
C SER A 366 1.87 22.88 -9.42
N SER A 367 0.67 23.45 -9.56
CA SER A 367 0.11 24.53 -8.74
C SER A 367 -0.80 24.03 -7.59
N PHE A 368 -0.95 22.72 -7.39
CA PHE A 368 -1.94 22.15 -6.46
C PHE A 368 -1.55 22.25 -4.96
N SER A 369 -0.30 21.99 -4.59
CA SER A 369 0.11 21.90 -3.17
C SER A 369 -0.01 23.22 -2.42
N SER A 370 0.57 24.30 -2.96
CA SER A 370 0.60 25.58 -2.26
C SER A 370 -0.80 26.13 -2.01
N THR A 371 -1.73 25.96 -2.96
CA THR A 371 -3.10 26.48 -2.83
C THR A 371 -3.96 25.64 -1.88
N PHE A 372 -3.69 24.34 -1.74
CA PHE A 372 -4.46 23.49 -0.82
C PHE A 372 -3.98 23.58 0.63
N THR A 373 -2.66 23.59 0.87
CA THR A 373 -2.13 23.72 2.24
C THR A 373 -2.48 25.06 2.87
N ASP A 374 -2.57 26.13 2.08
CA ASP A 374 -3.03 27.45 2.53
C ASP A 374 -4.50 27.48 3.00
N LEU A 375 -5.31 26.48 2.62
CA LEU A 375 -6.70 26.33 3.07
C LEU A 375 -6.82 25.55 4.40
N LEU A 376 -5.73 24.98 4.90
CA LEU A 376 -5.71 24.26 6.17
C LEU A 376 -5.48 25.24 7.33
N ASP A 377 -6.27 25.09 8.40
CA ASP A 377 -6.07 25.88 9.61
C ASP A 377 -4.78 25.47 10.35
N THR A 378 -4.24 26.38 11.15
CA THR A 378 -2.96 26.19 11.85
C THR A 378 -2.98 24.99 12.80
N HIS A 379 -4.10 24.76 13.50
CA HIS A 379 -4.24 23.64 14.42
C HIS A 379 -4.18 22.28 13.67
N PHE A 380 -4.79 22.21 12.49
CA PHE A 380 -4.75 21.01 11.66
C PHE A 380 -3.32 20.74 11.14
N LEU A 381 -2.61 21.79 10.71
CA LEU A 381 -1.21 21.70 10.30
C LEU A 381 -0.28 21.26 11.46
N GLU A 382 -0.54 21.74 12.68
CA GLU A 382 0.17 21.30 13.89
C GLU A 382 -0.08 19.82 14.19
N GLY A 383 -1.30 19.32 13.98
CA GLY A 383 -1.64 17.90 14.10
C GLY A 383 -0.85 17.03 13.12
N ILE A 384 -0.74 17.45 11.86
CA ILE A 384 0.06 16.76 10.83
C ILE A 384 1.54 16.75 11.24
N LEU A 385 2.07 17.91 11.66
CA LEU A 385 3.45 18.04 12.12
C LEU A 385 3.75 17.08 13.28
N SER A 386 2.87 17.00 14.28
CA SER A 386 3.04 16.12 15.43
C SER A 386 3.06 14.66 15.00
N ALA A 387 2.10 14.21 14.18
CA ALA A 387 2.02 12.82 13.76
C ALA A 387 3.26 12.37 12.96
N LEU A 388 3.74 13.19 12.01
CA LEU A 388 4.96 12.92 11.26
C LEU A 388 6.21 12.96 12.16
N SER A 389 6.26 13.89 13.11
CA SER A 389 7.35 13.99 14.09
C SER A 389 7.43 12.77 15.00
N ASP A 390 6.29 12.29 15.49
CA ASP A 390 6.20 11.08 16.30
C ASP A 390 6.66 9.85 15.49
N CYS A 391 6.24 9.72 14.22
CA CYS A 391 6.74 8.68 13.32
C CYS A 391 8.27 8.73 13.15
N LEU A 392 8.86 9.93 13.05
CA LEU A 392 10.30 10.09 12.92
C LEU A 392 11.04 9.57 14.16
N VAL A 393 10.49 9.84 15.35
CA VAL A 393 11.04 9.33 16.61
C VAL A 393 10.94 7.80 16.69
N VAL A 394 9.80 7.22 16.28
CA VAL A 394 9.64 5.76 16.22
C VAL A 394 10.71 5.14 15.32
N ILE A 395 10.81 5.60 14.06
CA ILE A 395 11.73 5.06 13.06
C ILE A 395 13.19 5.21 13.49
N ASP A 396 13.59 6.37 14.02
CA ASP A 396 14.95 6.60 14.51
C ASP A 396 15.28 5.70 15.71
N SER A 397 14.35 5.56 16.66
CA SER A 397 14.57 4.74 17.86
C SER A 397 14.68 3.26 17.52
N LEU A 398 13.86 2.75 16.58
CA LEU A 398 13.98 1.40 16.04
C LEU A 398 15.32 1.17 15.35
N LEU A 399 15.77 2.13 14.53
CA LEU A 399 17.05 2.04 13.84
C LEU A 399 18.23 2.04 14.83
N ARG A 400 18.19 2.87 15.87
CA ARG A 400 19.23 2.87 16.91
C ARG A 400 19.25 1.56 17.70
N ALA A 401 18.08 1.01 18.02
CA ALA A 401 17.95 -0.27 18.71
C ALA A 401 18.60 -1.41 17.91
N SER A 402 18.23 -1.52 16.64
CA SER A 402 18.70 -2.59 15.76
C SER A 402 20.21 -2.50 15.48
N LEU A 403 20.73 -1.29 15.25
CA LEU A 403 22.17 -1.07 15.09
C LEU A 403 22.97 -1.41 16.36
N SER A 404 22.41 -1.13 17.55
CA SER A 404 23.07 -1.48 18.81
C SER A 404 23.20 -2.99 19.01
N MET A 405 22.18 -3.76 18.64
CA MET A 405 22.23 -5.22 18.71
C MET A 405 23.25 -5.82 17.74
N LEU A 406 23.36 -5.26 16.52
CA LEU A 406 24.36 -5.70 15.54
C LEU A 406 25.80 -5.42 16.01
N ALA A 407 26.02 -4.33 16.74
CA ALA A 407 27.33 -3.99 17.31
C ALA A 407 27.75 -4.94 18.44
N ASP A 408 26.80 -5.44 19.25
CA ASP A 408 27.09 -6.42 20.30
C ASP A 408 27.41 -7.82 19.74
N GLN A 409 26.77 -8.19 18.63
CA GLN A 409 27.04 -9.47 17.95
C GLN A 409 28.35 -9.45 17.16
N ASN A 410 28.69 -8.33 16.54
CA ASN A 410 29.92 -8.17 15.77
C ASN A 410 30.95 -7.40 16.60
N GLN A 411 31.88 -8.10 17.27
CA GLN A 411 33.08 -7.51 17.91
C GLN A 411 34.05 -6.78 16.92
N ARG A 412 33.58 -6.29 15.76
CA ARG A 412 34.34 -5.52 14.77
C ARG A 412 33.69 -4.16 14.53
N ARG A 413 34.47 -3.10 14.79
CA ARG A 413 34.17 -1.65 14.72
C ARG A 413 33.78 -1.08 13.34
N LYS A 414 33.20 -1.86 12.42
CA LYS A 414 32.82 -1.32 11.11
C LYS A 414 31.31 -1.03 11.10
N GLU A 415 30.96 0.23 10.87
CA GLU A 415 29.56 0.63 10.68
C GLU A 415 28.94 -0.18 9.53
N PRO A 416 27.69 -0.67 9.67
CA PRO A 416 27.02 -1.39 8.59
C PRO A 416 26.86 -0.47 7.38
N SER A 417 27.24 -0.98 6.20
CA SER A 417 27.08 -0.27 4.94
C SER A 417 25.64 -0.38 4.44
N LEU A 418 25.24 0.48 3.50
CA LEU A 418 23.94 0.41 2.82
C LEU A 418 23.65 -1.01 2.29
N MET A 419 24.66 -1.65 1.71
CA MET A 419 24.58 -3.03 1.19
C MET A 419 24.33 -4.08 2.27
N ASP A 420 24.74 -3.82 3.52
CA ASP A 420 24.54 -4.75 4.64
C ASP A 420 23.11 -4.69 5.20
N VAL A 421 22.32 -3.70 4.77
CA VAL A 421 20.99 -3.40 5.32
C VAL A 421 19.89 -3.45 4.26
N MET A 422 20.24 -3.39 2.97
CA MET A 422 19.32 -3.70 1.88
C MET A 422 18.73 -5.11 2.05
N GLY A 423 17.40 -5.22 1.97
CA GLY A 423 16.68 -6.48 2.18
C GLY A 423 16.54 -6.93 3.64
N MET A 424 16.86 -6.08 4.62
CA MET A 424 16.65 -6.38 6.05
C MET A 424 15.22 -6.10 6.55
N PHE A 425 14.35 -5.57 5.70
CA PHE A 425 12.92 -5.50 6.01
C PHE A 425 12.35 -6.92 6.07
N ASP A 426 11.48 -7.17 7.04
CA ASP A 426 10.77 -8.43 7.20
C ASP A 426 9.33 -8.14 7.60
N PHE A 427 8.39 -8.61 6.79
CA PHE A 427 6.96 -8.53 7.08
C PHE A 427 6.52 -9.17 8.40
N SER A 428 7.30 -10.09 8.97
CA SER A 428 7.01 -10.79 10.22
C SER A 428 7.41 -9.97 11.47
N ASP A 429 8.34 -9.03 11.32
CA ASP A 429 8.82 -8.17 12.40
C ASP A 429 8.46 -6.69 12.16
N PRO A 430 7.50 -6.12 12.90
CA PRO A 430 7.17 -4.71 12.79
C PRO A 430 8.35 -3.75 13.03
N ALA A 431 9.34 -4.14 13.84
CA ALA A 431 10.52 -3.29 14.09
C ALA A 431 11.41 -3.15 12.85
N SER A 432 11.37 -4.11 11.91
CA SER A 432 12.12 -4.07 10.66
C SER A 432 11.69 -2.92 9.73
N ILE A 433 10.55 -2.28 9.99
CA ILE A 433 10.05 -1.14 9.20
C ILE A 433 11.07 0.01 9.09
N CYS A 434 11.98 0.13 10.06
CA CYS A 434 13.05 1.13 10.01
C CYS A 434 14.03 0.92 8.84
N TYR A 435 14.02 -0.25 8.21
CA TYR A 435 14.79 -0.60 7.01
C TYR A 435 14.01 -0.49 5.71
N ALA A 436 12.73 -0.11 5.76
CA ALA A 436 11.91 0.03 4.56
C ALA A 436 12.46 1.14 3.62
N PRO A 437 12.84 0.84 2.36
CA PRO A 437 13.40 1.80 1.43
C PRO A 437 12.49 3.00 1.19
N GLY A 438 13.10 4.19 1.20
CA GLY A 438 12.41 5.46 0.96
C GLY A 438 11.42 5.90 2.04
N LEU A 439 11.14 5.11 3.09
CA LEU A 439 10.23 5.50 4.18
C LEU A 439 10.71 6.78 4.87
N LYS A 440 11.96 6.79 5.32
CA LYS A 440 12.58 7.93 6.02
C LYS A 440 12.67 9.15 5.10
N GLN A 441 12.96 8.93 3.82
CA GLN A 441 12.95 9.98 2.79
C GLN A 441 11.57 10.61 2.63
N ASP A 442 10.51 9.80 2.45
CA ASP A 442 9.14 10.30 2.28
C ASP A 442 8.70 11.09 3.52
N LEU A 443 9.03 10.59 4.71
CA LEU A 443 8.74 11.26 5.97
C LEU A 443 9.41 12.64 6.09
N LEU A 444 10.71 12.72 5.80
CA LEU A 444 11.48 13.96 5.83
C LEU A 444 11.01 14.95 4.76
N ARG A 445 10.63 14.45 3.58
CA ARG A 445 10.05 15.25 2.50
C ARG A 445 8.71 15.86 2.89
N GLY A 446 7.84 15.09 3.56
CA GLY A 446 6.57 15.59 4.10
C GLY A 446 6.78 16.69 5.15
N LEU A 447 7.67 16.46 6.11
CA LEU A 447 8.04 17.45 7.14
C LEU A 447 8.65 18.72 6.53
N LEU A 448 9.58 18.59 5.58
CA LEU A 448 10.19 19.73 4.90
C LEU A 448 9.16 20.55 4.15
N SER A 449 8.27 19.91 3.39
CA SER A 449 7.23 20.60 2.63
C SER A 449 6.32 21.41 3.56
N LEU A 450 5.92 20.82 4.69
CA LEU A 450 5.07 21.47 5.68
C LEU A 450 5.73 22.71 6.31
N VAL A 451 6.99 22.58 6.76
CA VAL A 451 7.72 23.68 7.41
C VAL A 451 8.11 24.76 6.40
N HIS A 452 8.39 24.38 5.14
CA HIS A 452 8.72 25.31 4.07
C HIS A 452 7.52 26.20 3.73
N THR A 453 6.33 25.60 3.59
CA THR A 453 5.10 26.33 3.26
C THR A 453 4.56 27.11 4.45
N HIS A 454 4.68 26.58 5.68
CA HIS A 454 4.20 27.23 6.91
C HIS A 454 5.30 27.36 7.99
N PRO A 455 6.19 28.38 7.90
CA PRO A 455 7.31 28.52 8.82
C PRO A 455 6.96 28.80 10.28
N THR A 456 5.71 29.19 10.58
CA THR A 456 5.21 29.30 11.97
C THR A 456 5.23 27.96 12.72
N LEU A 457 5.23 26.84 11.99
CA LEU A 457 5.33 25.49 12.54
C LEU A 457 6.71 25.18 13.15
N ILE A 458 7.75 25.96 12.83
CA ILE A 458 9.07 25.84 13.48
C ILE A 458 8.93 25.95 15.00
N CYS A 459 8.07 26.83 15.49
CA CYS A 459 7.79 27.00 16.92
C CYS A 459 7.24 25.72 17.56
N HIS A 460 6.36 25.02 16.84
CA HIS A 460 5.75 23.77 17.30
C HIS A 460 6.76 22.62 17.26
N PHE A 461 7.55 22.53 16.18
CA PHE A 461 8.62 21.56 16.07
C PHE A 461 9.67 21.72 17.20
N ALA A 462 10.09 22.95 17.48
CA ALA A 462 11.07 23.24 18.52
C ALA A 462 10.59 22.91 19.95
N ARG A 463 9.27 22.95 20.16
CA ARG A 463 8.59 22.62 21.42
C ARG A 463 8.12 21.16 21.48
N ALA A 464 8.46 20.35 20.48
CA ALA A 464 8.09 18.94 20.47
C ALA A 464 8.57 18.26 21.76
N LYS A 465 7.66 17.55 22.42
CA LYS A 465 7.92 16.91 23.72
C LYS A 465 8.91 15.75 23.55
N THR A 466 9.69 15.52 24.60
CA THR A 466 10.47 14.29 24.71
C THR A 466 9.55 13.09 24.88
N SER A 467 9.88 12.04 24.15
CA SER A 467 9.09 10.83 24.04
C SER A 467 9.97 9.60 24.20
N ARG A 468 9.36 8.49 24.57
CA ARG A 468 10.03 7.23 24.85
C ARG A 468 9.26 6.12 24.15
N LEU A 469 9.93 5.38 23.28
CA LEU A 469 9.33 4.27 22.55
C LEU A 469 9.29 3.01 23.41
N VAL A 470 8.16 2.31 23.43
CA VAL A 470 8.00 1.00 24.09
C VAL A 470 7.42 0.00 23.10
N ILE A 471 8.20 -0.98 22.68
CA ILE A 471 7.74 -1.97 21.71
C ILE A 471 7.13 -3.15 22.48
N ASN A 472 5.81 -3.24 22.50
CA ASN A 472 5.10 -4.23 23.33
C ASN A 472 5.10 -5.66 22.75
N ASP A 473 5.48 -5.83 21.48
CA ASP A 473 5.42 -7.12 20.76
C ASP A 473 6.78 -7.63 20.25
N VAL A 474 7.90 -6.95 20.56
CA VAL A 474 9.24 -7.39 20.14
C VAL A 474 10.04 -7.82 21.36
N ARG A 475 10.55 -9.06 21.32
CA ARG A 475 11.59 -9.52 22.24
C ARG A 475 12.88 -8.76 21.93
N THR A 476 13.02 -7.54 22.44
CA THR A 476 14.35 -6.96 22.60
C THR A 476 15.06 -7.82 23.63
N THR A 477 16.13 -8.51 23.23
CA THR A 477 17.00 -9.21 24.19
C THR A 477 17.62 -8.15 25.10
N GLY A 478 16.95 -7.91 26.23
CA GLY A 478 17.26 -6.86 27.20
C GLY A 478 16.01 -6.06 27.56
N ASP A 479 15.55 -6.18 28.80
CA ASP A 479 14.45 -5.41 29.40
C ASP A 479 14.74 -3.89 29.53
N ASN A 480 15.74 -3.38 28.80
CA ASN A 480 16.09 -1.97 28.88
C ASN A 480 15.26 -1.17 27.88
N PRO A 481 14.47 -0.20 28.36
CA PRO A 481 13.69 0.65 27.50
C PRO A 481 14.59 1.48 26.57
N LEU A 482 14.10 1.77 25.36
CA LEU A 482 14.81 2.62 24.42
C LEU A 482 15.06 4.02 25.02
N PRO A 483 16.24 4.60 24.77
CA PRO A 483 16.59 5.91 25.28
C PRO A 483 15.61 6.95 24.74
N GLU A 484 15.22 7.87 25.63
CA GLU A 484 14.31 8.96 25.32
C GLU A 484 14.84 9.81 24.16
N SER A 485 13.94 10.22 23.28
CA SER A 485 14.24 11.04 22.12
C SER A 485 13.09 11.98 21.83
N ASP A 486 13.40 13.09 21.20
CA ASP A 486 12.42 13.96 20.57
C ASP A 486 12.66 14.06 19.06
N ALA A 487 11.75 14.73 18.37
CA ALA A 487 11.80 14.87 16.92
C ALA A 487 13.06 15.58 16.43
N PHE A 488 13.60 16.53 17.22
CA PHE A 488 14.82 17.26 16.86
C PHE A 488 16.06 16.37 16.97
N LEU A 489 16.21 15.59 18.05
CA LEU A 489 17.30 14.62 18.18
C LEU A 489 17.20 13.51 17.13
N ALA A 490 15.99 13.00 16.87
CA ALA A 490 15.75 12.02 15.82
C ALA A 490 16.18 12.58 14.45
N LEU A 491 15.78 13.81 14.13
CA LEU A 491 16.20 14.50 12.89
C LEU A 491 17.72 14.68 12.79
N LEU A 492 18.39 15.04 13.89
CA LEU A 492 19.84 15.15 13.92
C LEU A 492 20.51 13.81 13.63
N ASN A 493 20.04 12.71 14.21
CA ASN A 493 20.56 11.38 13.93
C ASN A 493 20.41 10.99 12.45
N CYS A 494 19.35 11.46 11.78
CA CYS A 494 19.13 11.24 10.34
C CYS A 494 20.24 11.83 9.46
N THR A 495 20.93 12.87 9.90
CA THR A 495 22.03 13.47 9.12
C THR A 495 23.30 12.62 9.13
N GLN A 496 23.44 11.76 10.14
CA GLN A 496 24.62 10.94 10.33
C GLN A 496 24.39 9.52 9.79
N ARG A 497 23.14 9.07 9.76
CA ARG A 497 22.77 7.66 9.60
C ARG A 497 21.46 7.51 8.83
N ASP A 498 21.57 6.94 7.63
CA ASP A 498 20.48 6.21 6.99
C ASP A 498 21.05 5.05 6.15
N PRO A 499 20.82 3.79 6.57
CA PRO A 499 21.29 2.63 5.83
C PRO A 499 20.39 2.24 4.64
N ALA A 500 19.24 2.89 4.46
CA ALA A 500 18.27 2.59 3.40
C ALA A 500 18.25 3.65 2.27
N SER A 501 18.73 4.87 2.49
CA SER A 501 18.84 5.88 1.42
C SER A 501 19.79 7.04 1.75
N PRO A 502 20.78 7.35 0.88
CA PRO A 502 21.59 8.56 1.04
C PRO A 502 20.77 9.85 0.85
N LEU A 503 19.65 9.81 0.11
CA LEU A 503 18.80 10.97 -0.11
C LEU A 503 18.13 11.43 1.19
N ALA A 504 17.76 10.51 2.08
CA ALA A 504 17.17 10.88 3.36
C ALA A 504 18.11 11.76 4.20
N VAL A 505 19.43 11.51 4.14
CA VAL A 505 20.44 12.36 4.79
C VAL A 505 20.37 13.78 4.22
N GLU A 506 20.24 13.93 2.90
CA GLU A 506 20.13 15.23 2.25
C GLU A 506 18.84 15.97 2.65
N TRP A 507 17.70 15.28 2.66
CA TRP A 507 16.43 15.86 3.11
C TRP A 507 16.47 16.27 4.59
N ALA A 508 17.13 15.49 5.46
CA ALA A 508 17.32 15.83 6.87
C ALA A 508 18.16 17.10 7.02
N ILE A 509 19.25 17.22 6.25
CA ILE A 509 20.11 18.41 6.23
C ILE A 509 19.32 19.64 5.76
N LEU A 510 18.51 19.50 4.70
CA LEU A 510 17.67 20.59 4.19
C LEU A 510 16.65 21.04 5.22
N LEU A 511 15.98 20.11 5.91
CA LEU A 511 15.04 20.42 6.98
C LEU A 511 15.72 21.11 8.16
N LEU A 512 16.89 20.63 8.60
CA LEU A 512 17.67 21.30 9.65
C LEU A 512 18.09 22.70 9.25
N ARG A 513 18.50 22.90 7.99
CA ARG A 513 18.83 24.23 7.48
C ARG A 513 17.63 25.17 7.59
N LEU A 514 16.45 24.70 7.23
CA LEU A 514 15.22 25.49 7.30
C LEU A 514 14.82 25.81 8.74
N LEU A 515 15.00 24.85 9.67
CA LEU A 515 14.70 25.02 11.10
C LEU A 515 15.69 25.96 11.81
N LEU A 516 16.97 25.93 11.43
CA LEU A 516 18.05 26.70 12.06
C LEU A 516 18.30 28.06 11.39
N ASN A 517 17.91 28.20 10.12
CA ASN A 517 18.06 29.43 9.36
C ASN A 517 16.90 29.57 8.36
N PRO A 518 15.68 29.90 8.85
CA PRO A 518 14.52 30.07 7.99
C PRO A 518 14.79 31.16 6.95
N LEU A 519 14.45 30.89 5.69
CA LEU A 519 14.74 31.79 4.57
C LEU A 519 14.23 33.22 4.87
N GLN A 520 15.12 34.22 4.69
CA GLN A 520 14.86 35.64 4.92
C GLN A 520 13.70 36.24 4.10
N SER A 521 13.14 35.51 3.12
CA SER A 521 12.04 35.96 2.26
C SER A 521 10.66 35.97 2.93
N LEU A 522 10.56 35.81 4.25
CA LEU A 522 9.31 35.88 5.04
C LEU A 522 8.75 37.31 5.17
N LEU A 523 8.68 38.04 4.05
CA LEU A 523 8.05 39.36 3.92
C LEU A 523 6.55 39.35 4.27
N ASN A 524 5.92 38.17 4.31
CA ASN A 524 4.49 37.99 4.53
C ASN A 524 4.11 37.48 5.94
N VAL A 525 5.07 37.29 6.85
CA VAL A 525 4.79 36.77 8.21
C VAL A 525 4.59 37.92 9.21
N PRO A 526 3.53 37.88 10.05
CA PRO A 526 3.31 38.89 11.10
C PRO A 526 4.54 39.08 12.00
N PRO A 527 4.80 40.31 12.48
CA PRO A 527 5.99 40.61 13.30
C PRO A 527 6.06 39.77 14.58
N ASP A 528 4.93 39.47 15.23
CA ASP A 528 4.90 38.63 16.44
C ASP A 528 5.33 37.19 16.14
N SER A 529 4.87 36.63 15.02
CA SER A 529 5.28 35.30 14.55
C SER A 529 6.76 35.25 14.16
N ARG A 530 7.33 36.35 13.61
CA ARG A 530 8.77 36.44 13.31
C ARG A 530 9.63 36.35 14.57
N LYS A 531 9.22 37.02 15.66
CA LYS A 531 9.92 36.92 16.94
C LYS A 531 9.86 35.50 17.50
N ALA A 532 8.68 34.88 17.49
CA ALA A 532 8.50 33.51 17.95
C ALA A 532 9.37 32.51 17.16
N ILE A 533 9.46 32.66 15.83
CA ILE A 533 10.33 31.84 14.97
C ILE A 533 11.80 32.06 15.34
N SER A 534 12.22 33.31 15.55
CA SER A 534 13.59 33.63 15.96
C SER A 534 13.95 33.00 17.31
N ASP A 535 13.04 33.07 18.28
CA ASP A 535 13.23 32.48 19.61
C ASP A 535 13.31 30.94 19.53
N ALA A 536 12.45 30.31 18.73
CA ALA A 536 12.49 28.87 18.47
C ALA A 536 13.78 28.42 17.76
N THR A 537 14.24 29.19 16.78
CA THR A 537 15.49 28.95 16.05
C THR A 537 16.70 29.06 16.98
N SER A 538 16.69 30.06 17.87
CA SER A 538 17.71 30.24 18.91
C SER A 538 17.74 29.06 19.89
N LEU A 539 16.57 28.59 20.32
CA LEU A 539 16.44 27.40 21.16
C LEU A 539 17.04 26.16 20.49
N LEU A 540 16.68 25.87 19.24
CA LEU A 540 17.21 24.75 18.48
C LEU A 540 18.74 24.85 18.27
N SER A 541 19.23 26.06 17.99
CA SER A 541 20.66 26.33 17.84
C SER A 541 21.41 26.12 19.16
N GLY A 542 20.84 26.56 20.28
CA GLY A 542 21.37 26.33 21.62
C GLY A 542 21.43 24.85 21.97
N ARG A 543 20.39 24.09 21.64
CA ARG A 543 20.37 22.63 21.79
C ARG A 543 21.44 21.94 20.93
N LEU A 544 21.63 22.39 19.69
CA LEU A 544 22.69 21.87 18.82
C LEU A 544 24.09 22.13 19.41
N ALA A 545 24.31 23.31 20.00
CA ALA A 545 25.59 23.68 20.60
C ALA A 545 25.94 22.85 21.86
N GLN A 546 24.94 22.25 22.51
CA GLN A 546 25.12 21.39 23.69
C GLN A 546 25.50 19.94 23.35
N LEU A 547 25.42 19.54 22.07
CA LEU A 547 25.81 18.21 21.63
C LEU A 547 27.33 18.15 21.41
N GLU A 548 28.03 17.36 22.22
CA GLU A 548 29.47 17.12 22.03
C GLU A 548 29.73 16.40 20.69
N PRO A 549 30.73 16.82 19.89
CA PRO A 549 31.11 16.09 18.68
C PRO A 549 31.70 14.72 19.05
N CYS A 550 31.18 13.65 18.44
CA CYS A 550 31.77 12.33 18.60
C CYS A 550 33.25 12.33 18.15
N PRO A 551 34.18 11.76 18.94
CA PRO A 551 35.59 11.72 18.56
C PRO A 551 35.79 10.91 17.27
N GLY A 552 36.33 11.55 16.23
CA GLY A 552 36.65 10.93 14.94
C GLY A 552 35.66 11.23 13.80
N GLN A 553 34.58 11.97 14.05
CA GLN A 553 33.66 12.44 13.01
C GLN A 553 33.75 13.97 12.88
N ALA A 554 33.69 14.49 11.64
CA ALA A 554 33.56 15.93 11.42
C ALA A 554 32.31 16.42 12.15
N SER A 555 32.44 17.49 12.94
CA SER A 555 31.31 18.06 13.68
C SER A 555 30.14 18.33 12.72
N LEU A 556 28.88 18.22 13.16
CA LEU A 556 27.72 18.55 12.31
C LEU A 556 27.89 19.95 11.68
N LYS A 557 28.49 20.87 12.45
CA LYS A 557 28.90 22.22 12.03
C LYS A 557 29.90 22.21 10.87
N GLU A 558 30.88 21.30 10.89
CA GLU A 558 31.82 21.06 9.79
C GLU A 558 31.17 20.32 8.61
N GLN A 559 30.27 19.36 8.82
CA GLN A 559 29.54 18.70 7.72
C GLN A 559 28.64 19.70 6.96
N LEU A 560 27.96 20.56 7.71
CA LEU A 560 27.15 21.67 7.20
C LEU A 560 28.01 22.75 6.51
N LYS A 561 29.22 23.05 7.03
CA LYS A 561 30.18 23.98 6.41
C LYS A 561 30.86 23.42 5.16
N MET A 562 31.38 22.20 5.23
CA MET A 562 32.23 21.56 4.23
C MET A 562 31.47 21.24 2.95
N ARG A 563 30.18 20.89 3.03
CA ARG A 563 29.39 20.55 1.84
C ARG A 563 28.68 21.74 1.20
N TYR A 564 28.31 22.79 1.96
CA TYR A 564 27.40 23.84 1.46
C TYR A 564 27.62 25.28 1.98
N ASN A 565 28.80 25.63 2.52
CA ASN A 565 29.17 27.02 2.91
C ASN A 565 28.20 27.69 3.92
N LEU A 566 27.90 27.01 5.03
CA LEU A 566 27.13 27.60 6.13
C LEU A 566 28.02 28.40 7.11
N SER A 567 28.02 29.74 7.00
CA SER A 567 28.45 30.59 8.11
C SER A 567 27.33 30.63 9.15
N LEU A 568 27.41 29.78 10.17
CA LEU A 568 26.66 29.98 11.42
C LEU A 568 27.25 31.21 12.11
N SER A 569 26.66 32.37 11.85
CA SER A 569 26.95 33.65 12.51
C SER A 569 26.19 33.77 13.81
#